data_AF-W7WEA1-F1
#
_entry.id   AF-W7WEA1-F1
#
_cell.length_a   1.000
_cell.length_b   1.000
_cell.length_c   1.000
_cell.angle_alpha   90.00
_cell.angle_beta   90.00
_cell.angle_gamma   90.00
#
_symmetry.space_group_name_H-M   'P 1'
#
loop_
_entity.id
_entity.type
_entity.pdbx_description
1 polymer ?
#
loop_
_entity_poly.entity_id
_entity_poly.type
_entity_poly.pdbx_seq_one_letter_code
_entity_poly.pdbx_strand_id
1 'polypeptide(L)'
;MKVLCLVATLFVAGCGGGGGDDQPPRTTISFRGATGDYISQGESAKYSDVDSTVSTTYSAGYFRASFEAPDLSHRWSIDLASPNGEPLVPGTYVDAWRAAFRNGHNGVDFYGDGRGCNEVFGSFIILEIGYDSTGRLNRFAADFEQRCETVTSPQLRGSVRINSTISPTYQ
;
A
#
# COMPACT_ATOMS: atom_id res chain seq x y z
N MET A 1 -15.15 -62.04 -18.91
CA MET A 1 -15.65 -61.74 -17.55
C MET A 1 -14.97 -60.47 -17.08
N LYS A 2 -15.75 -59.40 -16.92
CA LYS A 2 -15.33 -58.13 -16.32
C LYS A 2 -15.08 -58.38 -14.83
N VAL A 3 -13.89 -58.07 -14.32
CA VAL A 3 -13.68 -57.85 -12.89
C VAL A 3 -13.35 -56.38 -12.70
N LEU A 4 -14.13 -55.80 -11.80
CA LEU A 4 -14.37 -54.39 -11.56
C LEU A 4 -13.51 -53.96 -10.37
N CYS A 5 -12.82 -52.81 -10.54
CA CYS A 5 -12.41 -51.79 -9.56
C CYS A 5 -11.96 -52.17 -8.13
N LEU A 6 -10.78 -51.68 -7.75
CA LEU A 6 -10.65 -50.92 -6.50
C LEU A 6 -9.65 -49.77 -6.71
N VAL A 7 -10.17 -48.56 -6.88
CA VAL A 7 -9.39 -47.33 -6.80
C VAL A 7 -9.14 -47.07 -5.31
N ALA A 8 -7.89 -47.11 -4.89
CA ALA A 8 -7.51 -46.68 -3.55
C ALA A 8 -7.40 -45.16 -3.52
N THR A 9 -8.47 -44.49 -3.09
CA THR A 9 -8.48 -43.08 -2.75
C THR A 9 -7.69 -42.90 -1.44
N LEU A 10 -6.50 -42.30 -1.50
CA LEU A 10 -5.90 -41.71 -0.29
C LEU A 10 -6.46 -40.30 -0.13
N PHE A 11 -7.41 -40.15 0.78
CA PHE A 11 -7.72 -38.86 1.39
C PHE A 11 -6.56 -38.49 2.32
N VAL A 12 -5.76 -37.51 1.94
CA VAL A 12 -5.01 -36.74 2.94
C VAL A 12 -5.91 -35.58 3.35
N ALA A 13 -6.48 -35.70 4.54
CA ALA A 13 -7.11 -34.60 5.23
C ALA A 13 -6.03 -33.57 5.61
N GLY A 14 -6.08 -32.40 4.97
CA GLY A 14 -5.41 -31.20 5.43
C GLY A 14 -6.45 -30.11 5.69
N CYS A 15 -7.08 -30.15 6.86
CA CYS A 15 -7.70 -28.95 7.41
C CYS A 15 -6.57 -28.07 7.97
N GLY A 16 -6.30 -26.94 7.33
CA GLY A 16 -5.29 -25.99 7.77
C GLY A 16 -5.38 -24.71 6.96
N GLY A 17 -6.33 -23.84 7.30
CA GLY A 17 -6.32 -22.45 6.86
C GLY A 17 -5.17 -21.69 7.52
N GLY A 18 -4.50 -20.84 6.75
CA GLY A 18 -3.39 -20.01 7.21
C GLY A 18 -2.53 -19.55 6.05
N GLY A 19 -3.10 -18.80 5.11
CA GLY A 19 -2.34 -18.16 4.03
C GLY A 19 -1.54 -16.97 4.58
N GLY A 20 -0.34 -17.23 5.04
CA GLY A 20 0.64 -16.23 5.47
C GLY A 20 1.98 -16.93 5.72
N ASP A 21 3.08 -16.27 5.36
CA ASP A 21 4.45 -16.57 5.81
C ASP A 21 5.30 -17.59 5.02
N ASP A 22 5.30 -17.50 3.69
CA ASP A 22 6.51 -17.90 2.92
C ASP A 22 6.70 -17.10 1.62
N GLN A 23 6.54 -15.78 1.71
CA GLN A 23 6.87 -14.88 0.62
C GLN A 23 8.08 -14.04 0.99
N PRO A 24 9.08 -13.92 0.08
CA PRO A 24 10.23 -13.07 0.35
C PRO A 24 9.76 -11.62 0.57
N PRO A 25 10.45 -10.87 1.45
CA PRO A 25 10.17 -9.46 1.64
C PRO A 25 10.19 -8.69 0.33
N ARG A 26 9.29 -7.72 0.18
CA ARG A 26 9.15 -6.92 -1.03
C ARG A 26 9.10 -5.43 -0.73
N THR A 27 9.66 -4.66 -1.65
CA THR A 27 9.49 -3.20 -1.70
C THR A 27 8.71 -2.86 -2.95
N THR A 28 7.45 -2.49 -2.80
CA THR A 28 6.54 -2.24 -3.92
C THR A 28 5.55 -1.14 -3.61
N ILE A 29 5.11 -0.44 -4.65
CA ILE A 29 3.88 0.33 -4.64
C ILE A 29 2.98 -0.15 -5.76
N SER A 30 1.70 -0.34 -5.46
CA SER A 30 0.68 -0.68 -6.44
C SER A 30 -0.59 0.09 -6.17
N PHE A 31 -1.32 0.41 -7.23
CA PHE A 31 -2.55 1.17 -7.13
C PHE A 31 -3.49 0.87 -8.29
N ARG A 32 -4.77 1.15 -8.04
CA ARG A 32 -5.86 1.05 -9.00
C ARG A 32 -6.82 2.19 -8.76
N GLY A 33 -7.07 2.99 -9.80
CA GLY A 33 -8.14 3.98 -9.78
C GLY A 33 -9.41 3.46 -10.46
N ALA A 34 -10.55 3.92 -9.97
CA ALA A 34 -11.81 3.79 -10.69
C ALA A 34 -11.80 4.66 -11.96
N THR A 35 -12.64 4.33 -12.94
CA THR A 35 -12.81 5.17 -14.14
C THR A 35 -13.11 6.62 -13.75
N GLY A 36 -12.32 7.55 -14.29
CA GLY A 36 -12.42 8.98 -13.98
C GLY A 36 -11.61 9.44 -12.75
N ASP A 37 -10.89 8.54 -12.08
CA ASP A 37 -9.93 8.93 -11.05
C ASP A 37 -8.84 9.82 -11.64
N TYR A 38 -8.64 11.00 -11.04
CA TYR A 38 -7.72 11.99 -11.58
C TYR A 38 -6.24 11.54 -11.50
N ILE A 39 -5.87 10.85 -10.42
CA ILE A 39 -4.47 10.52 -10.14
C ILE A 39 -3.99 9.36 -10.99
N SER A 40 -4.73 8.26 -11.07
CA SER A 40 -4.35 7.13 -11.92
C SER A 40 -4.86 7.26 -13.35
N GLN A 41 -5.80 8.18 -13.63
CA GLN A 41 -6.54 8.26 -14.90
C GLN A 41 -7.38 7.01 -15.19
N GLY A 42 -7.82 6.33 -14.12
CA GLY A 42 -8.59 5.08 -14.21
C GLY A 42 -7.74 3.84 -14.49
N GLU A 43 -6.41 3.97 -14.47
CA GLU A 43 -5.48 2.87 -14.68
C GLU A 43 -5.07 2.19 -13.38
N SER A 44 -4.41 1.03 -13.52
CA SER A 44 -3.71 0.32 -12.46
C SER A 44 -2.24 0.15 -12.82
N ALA A 45 -1.35 0.24 -11.83
CA ALA A 45 0.07 0.02 -12.04
C ALA A 45 0.75 -0.52 -10.78
N LYS A 46 1.93 -1.09 -10.98
CA LYS A 46 2.79 -1.61 -9.93
C LYS A 46 4.25 -1.31 -10.25
N TYR A 47 4.97 -0.89 -9.22
CA TYR A 47 6.41 -0.60 -9.25
C TYR A 47 7.09 -1.32 -8.08
N SER A 48 8.36 -1.65 -8.25
CA SER A 48 9.15 -2.38 -7.27
C SER A 48 10.58 -1.84 -7.18
N ASP A 49 11.32 -2.25 -6.15
CA ASP A 49 12.76 -1.98 -6.06
C ASP A 49 13.62 -2.73 -7.10
N VAL A 50 13.03 -3.64 -7.88
CA VAL A 50 13.69 -4.29 -9.02
C VAL A 50 13.67 -3.40 -10.26
N ASP A 51 12.60 -2.65 -10.45
CA ASP A 51 12.36 -1.85 -11.66
C ASP A 51 12.43 -0.33 -11.41
N SER A 52 12.51 0.11 -10.15
CA SER A 52 12.43 1.53 -9.78
C SER A 52 13.45 1.88 -8.71
N THR A 53 13.92 3.13 -8.73
CA THR A 53 14.64 3.70 -7.59
C THR A 53 13.64 4.03 -6.49
N VAL A 54 13.85 3.44 -5.30
CA VAL A 54 12.98 3.66 -4.14
C VAL A 54 13.66 4.57 -3.14
N SER A 55 12.93 5.58 -2.65
CA SER A 55 13.36 6.42 -1.53
C SER A 55 12.27 6.45 -0.46
N THR A 56 12.68 6.40 0.80
CA THR A 56 11.78 6.50 1.95
C THR A 56 12.24 7.59 2.90
N THR A 57 11.27 8.31 3.48
CA THR A 57 11.49 9.28 4.55
C THR A 57 10.52 8.95 5.67
N TYR A 58 11.02 8.94 6.91
CA TYR A 58 10.20 8.61 8.06
C TYR A 58 10.53 9.52 9.25
N SER A 59 9.50 9.90 9.98
CA SER A 59 9.58 10.49 11.32
C SER A 59 8.48 9.87 12.19
N ALA A 60 8.49 10.16 13.50
CA ALA A 60 7.60 9.50 14.46
C ALA A 60 6.12 9.43 14.03
N GLY A 61 5.59 10.46 13.36
CA GLY A 61 4.19 10.52 12.90
C GLY A 61 4.00 10.63 11.39
N TYR A 62 5.03 10.35 10.58
CA TYR A 62 4.98 10.61 9.13
C TYR A 62 5.83 9.63 8.35
N PHE A 63 5.27 9.09 7.27
CA PHE A 63 5.94 8.22 6.31
C PHE A 63 5.77 8.78 4.89
N ARG A 64 6.85 8.82 4.12
CA ARG A 64 6.85 9.03 2.67
C ARG A 64 7.61 7.91 1.99
N ALA A 65 7.07 7.42 0.87
CA ALA A 65 7.84 6.65 -0.10
C ALA A 65 7.68 7.24 -1.50
N SER A 66 8.74 7.19 -2.29
CA SER A 66 8.72 7.51 -3.72
C SER A 66 9.34 6.38 -4.53
N PHE A 67 8.72 6.07 -5.66
CA PHE A 67 9.17 5.08 -6.65
C PHE A 67 9.35 5.81 -7.98
N GLU A 68 10.56 5.80 -8.52
CA GLU A 68 10.92 6.48 -9.77
C GLU A 68 11.47 5.48 -10.78
N ALA A 69 10.84 5.40 -11.96
CA ALA A 69 11.28 4.53 -13.04
C ALA A 69 12.66 4.98 -13.57
N PRO A 70 13.52 4.08 -14.07
CA PRO A 70 14.92 4.38 -14.38
C PRO A 70 15.08 5.33 -15.57
N ASP A 71 14.10 5.33 -16.47
CA ASP A 71 14.00 6.24 -17.61
C ASP A 71 13.30 7.57 -17.26
N LEU A 72 12.95 7.76 -15.99
CA LEU A 72 12.23 8.92 -15.46
C LEU A 72 10.85 9.16 -16.08
N SER A 73 10.28 8.14 -16.75
CA SER A 73 8.95 8.22 -17.36
C SER A 73 7.84 8.31 -16.33
N HIS A 74 8.06 7.68 -15.16
CA HIS A 74 7.08 7.60 -14.09
C HIS A 74 7.71 7.86 -12.73
N ARG A 75 6.99 8.62 -11.91
CA ARG A 75 7.32 8.84 -10.51
C ARG A 75 6.05 8.91 -9.67
N TRP A 76 5.94 7.99 -8.73
CA TRP A 76 4.83 7.90 -7.78
C TRP A 76 5.31 8.13 -6.37
N SER A 77 4.49 8.78 -5.56
CA SER A 77 4.76 9.05 -4.15
C SER A 77 3.52 8.86 -3.30
N ILE A 78 3.73 8.36 -2.09
CA ILE A 78 2.71 8.23 -1.06
C ILE A 78 3.20 8.88 0.22
N ASP A 79 2.36 9.71 0.81
CA ASP A 79 2.49 10.22 2.16
C ASP A 79 1.40 9.64 3.06
N LEU A 80 1.80 9.17 4.24
CA LEU A 80 0.91 8.69 5.29
C LEU A 80 1.30 9.33 6.61
N ALA A 81 0.32 9.83 7.36
CA ALA A 81 0.58 10.51 8.62
C ALA A 81 -0.53 10.32 9.64
N SER A 82 -0.14 10.16 10.89
CA SER A 82 -1.01 10.30 12.07
C SER A 82 -1.36 11.78 12.28
N PRO A 83 -2.28 12.10 13.21
CA PRO A 83 -2.50 13.46 13.66
C PRO A 83 -1.18 14.13 14.06
N ASN A 84 -1.09 15.44 13.87
CA ASN A 84 0.10 16.19 14.24
C ASN A 84 0.47 15.95 15.71
N GLY A 85 1.71 15.53 15.97
CA GLY A 85 2.23 15.26 17.32
C GLY A 85 2.05 13.82 17.80
N GLU A 86 1.20 13.03 17.14
CA GLU A 86 0.97 11.63 17.48
C GLU A 86 1.91 10.71 16.69
N PRO A 87 2.37 9.58 17.26
CA PRO A 87 3.16 8.61 16.52
C PRO A 87 2.30 7.85 15.49
N LEU A 88 2.92 7.47 14.38
CA LEU A 88 2.35 6.59 13.38
C LEU A 88 2.67 5.16 13.79
N VAL A 89 1.64 4.40 14.14
CA VAL A 89 1.70 3.00 14.61
C VAL A 89 0.76 2.10 13.80
N PRO A 90 0.92 0.77 13.82
CA PRO A 90 -0.06 -0.14 13.23
C PRO A 90 -1.49 0.15 13.71
N GLY A 91 -2.43 0.23 12.77
CA GLY A 91 -3.79 0.69 13.06
C GLY A 91 -4.54 1.21 11.84
N THR A 92 -5.80 1.57 12.04
CA THR A 92 -6.68 2.13 10.99
C THR A 92 -6.85 3.64 11.19
N TYR A 93 -6.71 4.39 10.11
CA TYR A 93 -6.72 5.84 10.07
C TYR A 93 -7.80 6.30 9.09
N VAL A 94 -8.98 6.62 9.63
CA VAL A 94 -10.14 7.13 8.88
C VAL A 94 -10.14 8.65 8.83
N ASP A 95 -11.00 9.26 8.01
CA ASP A 95 -11.09 10.72 7.87
C ASP A 95 -9.71 11.36 7.63
N ALA A 96 -8.97 10.78 6.69
CA ALA A 96 -7.65 11.25 6.33
C ALA A 96 -7.75 12.34 5.27
N TRP A 97 -7.05 13.44 5.53
CA TRP A 97 -6.97 14.63 4.69
C TRP A 97 -5.63 14.63 3.96
N ARG A 98 -5.41 15.65 3.13
CA ARG A 98 -4.14 15.80 2.41
C ARG A 98 -2.99 15.90 3.42
N ALA A 99 -2.02 15.00 3.33
CA ALA A 99 -1.04 14.78 4.39
C ALA A 99 -0.30 16.04 4.87
N ALA A 100 0.07 16.94 3.94
CA ALA A 100 0.75 18.20 4.25
C ALA A 100 -0.16 19.26 4.92
N PHE A 101 -1.48 19.15 4.78
CA PHE A 101 -2.49 20.11 5.25
C PHE A 101 -3.50 19.47 6.20
N ARG A 102 -3.14 18.36 6.85
CA ARG A 102 -4.06 17.53 7.64
C ARG A 102 -4.57 18.18 8.93
N ASN A 103 -3.96 19.26 9.43
CA ASN A 103 -4.47 20.09 10.53
C ASN A 103 -5.04 19.31 11.75
N GLY A 104 -4.34 18.29 12.24
CA GLY A 104 -4.79 17.46 13.35
C GLY A 104 -5.62 16.23 12.97
N HIS A 105 -5.99 16.08 11.69
CA HIS A 105 -6.54 14.85 11.14
C HIS A 105 -5.43 13.87 10.72
N ASN A 106 -5.84 12.67 10.34
CA ASN A 106 -4.98 11.72 9.65
C ASN A 106 -4.59 12.27 8.27
N GLY A 107 -3.47 11.82 7.72
CA GLY A 107 -2.93 12.29 6.45
C GLY A 107 -2.74 11.17 5.43
N VAL A 108 -3.30 11.32 4.24
CA VAL A 108 -2.99 10.50 3.05
C VAL A 108 -2.83 11.42 1.84
N ASP A 109 -1.78 11.21 1.04
CA ASP A 109 -1.58 11.92 -0.23
C ASP A 109 -0.81 11.00 -1.19
N PHE A 110 -1.52 10.42 -2.15
CA PHE A 110 -0.96 9.67 -3.28
C PHE A 110 -0.97 10.53 -4.53
N TYR A 111 0.20 10.70 -5.13
CA TYR A 111 0.40 11.60 -6.25
C TYR A 111 1.57 11.13 -7.12
N GLY A 112 1.64 11.63 -8.34
CA GLY A 112 2.68 11.23 -9.28
C GLY A 112 2.45 11.75 -10.69
N ASP A 113 3.49 11.72 -11.51
CA ASP A 113 3.45 12.12 -12.92
C ASP A 113 2.78 13.49 -13.15
N GLY A 114 3.09 14.47 -12.30
CA GLY A 114 2.53 15.82 -12.38
C GLY A 114 1.07 15.95 -11.91
N ARG A 115 0.46 14.89 -11.39
CA ARG A 115 -0.90 14.87 -10.85
C ARG A 115 -0.87 14.80 -9.33
N GLY A 116 -1.69 15.63 -8.68
CA GLY A 116 -1.90 15.61 -7.23
C GLY A 116 -3.24 16.27 -6.89
N CYS A 117 -3.87 15.84 -5.81
CA CYS A 117 -5.12 16.46 -5.37
C CYS A 117 -4.83 17.79 -4.64
N ASN A 118 -5.74 18.76 -4.76
CA ASN A 118 -5.75 19.92 -3.88
C ASN A 118 -6.39 19.56 -2.53
N GLU A 119 -7.56 18.91 -2.57
CA GLU A 119 -8.21 18.31 -1.39
C GLU A 119 -8.24 16.79 -1.47
N VAL A 120 -8.04 16.12 -0.34
CA VAL A 120 -8.03 14.65 -0.25
C VAL A 120 -9.06 14.20 0.78
N PHE A 121 -9.86 13.21 0.38
CA PHE A 121 -10.76 12.47 1.27
C PHE A 121 -10.37 11.00 1.22
N GLY A 122 -9.79 10.47 2.30
CA GLY A 122 -9.23 9.13 2.27
C GLY A 122 -9.21 8.41 3.61
N SER A 123 -8.60 7.25 3.58
CA SER A 123 -8.29 6.44 4.75
C SER A 123 -7.10 5.54 4.45
N PHE A 124 -6.45 5.05 5.49
CA PHE A 124 -5.39 4.07 5.35
C PHE A 124 -5.31 3.14 6.55
N ILE A 125 -4.67 1.99 6.35
CA ILE A 125 -4.38 1.00 7.38
C ILE A 125 -2.88 0.77 7.36
N ILE A 126 -2.25 0.95 8.52
CA ILE A 126 -0.88 0.54 8.75
C ILE A 126 -0.91 -0.90 9.27
N LEU A 127 -0.33 -1.81 8.50
CA LEU A 127 -0.29 -3.24 8.79
C LEU A 127 1.01 -3.63 9.51
N GLU A 128 2.12 -2.99 9.15
CA GLU A 128 3.43 -3.25 9.73
C GLU A 128 4.25 -1.96 9.81
N ILE A 129 4.94 -1.79 10.94
CA ILE A 129 6.05 -0.84 11.10
C ILE A 129 7.16 -1.57 11.86
N GLY A 130 8.36 -1.60 11.28
CA GLY A 130 9.56 -2.17 11.89
C GLY A 130 10.72 -1.19 11.80
N TYR A 131 11.54 -1.18 12.85
CA TYR A 131 12.78 -0.40 12.90
C TYR A 131 14.00 -1.32 13.00
N ASP A 132 15.14 -0.87 12.49
CA ASP A 132 16.43 -1.51 12.73
C ASP A 132 17.03 -1.10 14.08
N SER A 133 18.21 -1.66 14.40
CA SER A 133 18.93 -1.39 15.65
C SER A 133 19.39 0.07 15.79
N THR A 134 19.35 0.86 14.72
CA THR A 134 19.69 2.29 14.71
C THR A 134 18.45 3.18 14.83
N GLY A 135 17.26 2.59 14.95
CA GLY A 135 15.99 3.31 15.03
C GLY A 135 15.47 3.79 13.67
N ARG A 136 16.06 3.36 12.56
CA ARG A 136 15.58 3.69 11.22
C ARG A 136 14.48 2.73 10.81
N LEU A 137 13.47 3.24 10.13
CA LEU A 137 12.41 2.40 9.55
C LEU A 137 13.04 1.39 8.58
N ASN A 138 12.82 0.10 8.81
CA ASN A 138 13.34 -0.99 7.98
C ASN A 138 12.26 -1.90 7.38
N ARG A 139 11.02 -1.83 7.91
CA ARG A 139 9.85 -2.52 7.37
C ARG A 139 8.63 -1.63 7.50
N PHE A 140 7.80 -1.64 6.48
CA PHE A 140 6.56 -0.88 6.47
C PHE A 140 5.55 -1.54 5.52
N ALA A 141 4.30 -1.64 5.96
CA ALA A 141 3.22 -2.08 5.10
C ALA A 141 1.97 -1.24 5.39
N ALA A 142 1.39 -0.67 4.33
CA ALA A 142 0.14 0.04 4.43
C ALA A 142 -0.72 -0.12 3.20
N ASP A 143 -2.03 -0.12 3.42
CA ASP A 143 -3.04 -0.02 2.36
C ASP A 143 -3.77 1.30 2.52
N PHE A 144 -4.09 1.94 1.41
CA PHE A 144 -4.66 3.28 1.42
C PHE A 144 -5.73 3.43 0.35
N GLU A 145 -6.58 4.43 0.56
CA GLU A 145 -7.54 4.89 -0.42
C GLU A 145 -7.64 6.42 -0.35
N GLN A 146 -7.92 7.03 -1.49
CA GLN A 146 -8.19 8.45 -1.56
C GLN A 146 -9.18 8.79 -2.67
N ARG A 147 -9.75 9.99 -2.56
CA ARG A 147 -10.53 10.68 -3.57
C ARG A 147 -10.03 12.13 -3.65
N CYS A 148 -9.85 12.64 -4.87
CA CYS A 148 -9.52 14.05 -5.05
C CYS A 148 -10.76 14.93 -5.03
N GLU A 149 -10.62 16.11 -4.42
CA GLU A 149 -11.55 17.25 -4.45
C GLU A 149 -12.91 17.06 -3.79
N THR A 150 -13.52 15.87 -3.84
CA THR A 150 -14.83 15.60 -3.22
C THR A 150 -14.94 14.18 -2.69
N VAL A 151 -15.79 13.98 -1.67
CA VAL A 151 -16.11 12.66 -1.11
C VAL A 151 -16.80 11.71 -2.10
N THR A 152 -17.39 12.25 -3.19
CA THR A 152 -18.09 11.48 -4.22
C THR A 152 -17.24 11.21 -5.47
N SER A 153 -16.04 11.79 -5.55
CA SER A 153 -15.15 11.59 -6.70
C SER A 153 -14.77 10.09 -6.84
N PRO A 154 -14.40 9.65 -8.05
CA PRO A 154 -13.89 8.29 -8.27
C PRO A 154 -12.72 7.99 -7.31
N GLN A 155 -12.71 6.76 -6.82
CA GLN A 155 -11.77 6.33 -5.79
C GLN A 155 -10.48 5.76 -6.40
N LEU A 156 -9.35 6.10 -5.79
CA LEU A 156 -8.10 5.38 -5.92
C LEU A 156 -7.86 4.53 -4.68
N ARG A 157 -7.36 3.30 -4.88
CA ARG A 157 -6.86 2.43 -3.80
C ARG A 157 -5.46 1.97 -4.12
N GLY A 158 -4.65 1.74 -3.10
CA GLY A 158 -3.28 1.28 -3.29
C GLY A 158 -2.68 0.61 -2.07
N SER A 159 -1.55 -0.04 -2.31
CA SER A 159 -0.76 -0.76 -1.33
C SER A 159 0.69 -0.33 -1.46
N VAL A 160 1.32 0.04 -0.33
CA VAL A 160 2.76 0.26 -0.23
C VAL A 160 3.37 -0.76 0.70
N ARG A 161 4.48 -1.36 0.27
CA ARG A 161 5.29 -2.31 1.03
C ARG A 161 6.74 -1.87 0.96
N ILE A 162 7.43 -1.87 2.09
CA ILE A 162 8.87 -1.63 2.21
C ILE A 162 9.43 -2.81 2.98
N ASN A 163 10.23 -3.65 2.32
CA ASN A 163 10.85 -4.85 2.91
C ASN A 163 9.87 -5.68 3.77
N SER A 164 8.64 -5.86 3.27
CA SER A 164 7.54 -6.52 4.00
C SER A 164 7.16 -7.84 3.33
N THR A 165 6.85 -8.86 4.14
CA THR A 165 6.30 -10.15 3.67
C THR A 165 4.78 -10.11 3.49
N ILE A 166 4.10 -9.10 4.04
CA ILE A 166 2.66 -8.92 3.90
C ILE A 166 2.30 -8.62 2.44
N SER A 167 1.43 -9.44 1.87
CA SER A 167 0.97 -9.30 0.49
C SER A 167 0.25 -7.96 0.24
N PRO A 168 0.47 -7.31 -0.92
CA PRO A 168 -0.34 -6.17 -1.36
C PRO A 168 -1.81 -6.56 -1.55
N THR A 169 -2.71 -5.79 -0.93
CA THR A 169 -4.17 -5.97 -1.07
C THR A 169 -4.65 -5.48 -2.44
N TYR A 170 -4.10 -4.37 -2.92
CA TYR A 170 -4.43 -3.78 -4.21
C TYR A 170 -3.27 -3.97 -5.18
N GLN A 171 -3.54 -4.51 -6.37
CA GLN A 171 -2.57 -4.78 -7.43
C GLN A 171 -3.13 -4.34 -8.78
#